data_AF-A0A7R9WLL7-F1
#
_entry.id   AF-A0A7R9WLL7-F1
#
_cell.length_a   1.000
_cell.length_b   1.000
_cell.length_c   1.000
_cell.angle_alpha   90.00
_cell.angle_beta   90.00
_cell.angle_gamma   90.00
#
_symmetry.space_group_name_H-M   'P 1'
#
loop_
_entity.id
_entity.type
_entity.pdbx_description
1 polymer ?
#
loop_
_entity_poly.entity_id
_entity_poly.type
_entity_poly.pdbx_seq_one_letter_code
_entity_poly.pdbx_strand_id
1 'polypeptide(L)'
;TVPLDSGAEVLVYPNGTIEYDPNGAFDSLPDGVTAEDCFPYTVSDESMEASAEVCIMIVGEYVEEAAGNQPPVADDDGETTSADMTVTTNIVLNDSDPDGDDLTVTIVEGEPIGSDGTSVPLDSGAEVMVYPNGTIEYDPNGVYDSLPEGETVTDCFDYTVSDGSGSATAQVCITVEGVNDPPVAEDDSVVTDNNSTVTGSVLGNDSDPDGDSVSVVSVDGSPVTEECTLVSDDEGSLTMCSNGTYSFDPGTDFDDLGRGNFTIVCFNYVIMDDSETDSAELCIRVTGENDPPVAEDDTESTMQDEMVTENMLENDSDPNDNELTVT
;
A
#
# COMPACT_ATOMS: atom_id res chain seq x y z
N THR A 1 7.21 47.77 65.45
CA THR A 1 6.15 47.86 64.44
C THR A 1 4.89 48.35 65.11
N VAL A 2 4.13 49.18 64.40
CA VAL A 2 2.84 49.72 64.83
C VAL A 2 1.82 49.22 63.80
N PRO A 3 0.79 48.46 64.21
CA PRO A 3 -0.27 48.08 63.30
C PRO A 3 -1.10 49.31 62.94
N LEU A 4 -1.50 49.41 61.67
CA LEU A 4 -2.39 50.45 61.16
C LEU A 4 -3.84 49.94 61.12
N ASP A 5 -4.80 50.87 61.04
CA ASP A 5 -6.22 50.54 60.95
C ASP A 5 -6.57 49.76 59.67
N SER A 6 -5.73 49.88 58.63
CA SER A 6 -5.80 49.08 57.39
C SER A 6 -5.49 47.60 57.61
N GLY A 7 -4.75 47.24 58.67
CA GLY A 7 -4.17 45.90 58.87
C GLY A 7 -2.71 45.78 58.43
N ALA A 8 -2.16 46.81 57.79
CA ALA A 8 -0.74 46.94 57.50
C ALA A 8 0.10 47.18 58.77
N GLU A 9 1.41 46.99 58.67
CA GLU A 9 2.36 47.30 59.74
C GLU A 9 3.38 48.34 59.29
N VAL A 10 3.73 49.27 60.20
CA VAL A 10 4.81 50.24 59.96
C VAL A 10 5.84 50.20 61.07
N LEU A 11 7.12 50.28 60.70
CA LEU A 11 8.24 50.48 61.61
C LEU A 11 8.86 51.86 61.35
N VAL A 12 8.82 52.74 62.35
CA VAL A 12 9.40 54.09 62.26
C VAL A 12 10.72 54.14 63.03
N TYR A 13 11.77 54.65 62.40
CA TYR A 13 13.11 54.75 62.98
C TYR A 13 13.41 56.15 63.51
N PRO A 14 14.24 56.31 64.57
CA PRO A 14 14.59 57.61 65.13
C PRO A 14 15.30 58.58 64.18
N ASN A 15 15.89 58.06 63.09
CA ASN A 15 16.51 58.86 62.02
C ASN A 15 15.50 59.39 60.99
N GLY A 16 14.20 59.10 61.16
CA GLY A 16 13.12 59.54 60.28
C GLY A 16 12.82 58.61 59.10
N THR A 17 13.46 57.44 58.98
CA THR A 17 13.10 56.45 57.95
C THR A 17 11.94 55.56 58.42
N ILE A 18 11.23 54.94 57.47
CA ILE A 18 10.16 53.98 57.74
C ILE A 18 10.36 52.69 56.95
N GLU A 19 9.87 51.58 57.50
CA GLU A 19 9.56 50.34 56.76
C GLU A 19 8.06 50.12 56.84
N TYR A 20 7.40 49.90 55.71
CA TYR A 20 5.97 49.68 55.59
C TYR A 20 5.72 48.30 54.98
N ASP A 21 4.91 47.49 55.66
CA ASP A 21 4.49 46.17 55.21
C ASP A 21 2.96 46.16 55.08
N PRO A 22 2.41 46.03 53.86
CA PRO A 22 0.97 45.92 53.65
C PRO A 22 0.30 44.76 54.40
N ASN A 23 1.05 43.71 54.76
CA ASN A 23 0.60 42.55 55.54
C ASN A 23 -0.73 41.94 55.03
N GLY A 24 -0.90 41.89 53.70
CA GLY A 24 -2.09 41.36 53.04
C GLY A 24 -3.35 42.24 53.10
N ALA A 25 -3.28 43.42 53.73
CA ALA A 25 -4.42 44.34 53.89
C ALA A 25 -5.04 44.80 52.55
N PHE A 26 -4.26 44.76 51.48
CA PHE A 26 -4.65 45.25 50.15
C PHE A 26 -4.68 44.15 49.08
N ASP A 27 -4.69 42.87 49.47
CA ASP A 27 -4.70 41.73 48.51
C ASP A 27 -5.95 41.68 47.62
N SER A 28 -7.01 42.40 48.01
CA SER A 28 -8.25 42.52 47.24
C SER A 28 -8.34 43.81 46.40
N LEU A 29 -7.28 44.64 46.39
CA LEU A 29 -7.24 45.87 45.63
C LEU A 29 -7.12 45.56 44.12
N PRO A 30 -8.08 45.95 43.27
CA PRO A 30 -8.06 45.59 41.85
C PRO A 30 -6.89 46.24 41.09
N ASP A 31 -6.51 45.63 39.96
CA ASP A 31 -5.42 46.13 39.11
C ASP A 31 -5.62 47.59 38.69
N GLY A 32 -4.54 48.38 38.78
CA GLY A 32 -4.51 49.79 38.45
C GLY A 32 -5.32 50.70 39.37
N VAL A 33 -6.04 50.14 40.37
CA VAL A 33 -6.75 50.91 41.39
C VAL A 33 -5.78 51.28 42.49
N THR A 34 -5.83 52.54 42.92
CA THR A 34 -5.00 53.03 44.01
C THR A 34 -5.77 53.08 45.32
N ALA A 35 -5.16 52.61 46.40
CA ALA A 35 -5.57 52.86 47.77
C ALA A 35 -4.55 53.75 48.47
N GLU A 36 -4.98 54.46 49.50
CA GLU A 36 -4.14 55.33 50.31
C GLU A 36 -4.21 54.88 51.77
N ASP A 37 -3.05 54.70 52.40
CA ASP A 37 -2.91 54.32 53.81
C ASP A 37 -2.11 55.38 54.55
N CYS A 38 -2.77 56.13 55.43
CA CYS A 38 -2.21 57.29 56.11
C CYS A 38 -2.02 57.03 57.60
N PHE A 39 -0.89 57.46 58.14
CA PHE A 39 -0.61 57.38 59.58
C PHE A 39 0.11 58.62 60.11
N PRO A 40 -0.22 59.08 61.33
CA PRO A 40 0.40 60.26 61.92
C PRO A 40 1.80 59.94 62.48
N TYR A 41 2.69 60.93 62.49
CA TYR A 41 3.96 60.90 63.19
C TYR A 41 4.21 62.21 63.94
N THR A 42 4.97 62.14 65.03
CA THR A 42 5.33 63.31 65.86
C THR A 42 6.84 63.45 65.90
N VAL A 43 7.34 64.67 65.66
CA VAL A 43 8.74 65.05 65.90
C VAL A 43 8.81 65.92 67.14
N SER A 44 9.87 65.74 67.94
CA SER A 44 10.07 66.49 69.18
C SER A 44 11.47 67.07 69.27
N ASP A 45 11.60 68.30 69.74
CA ASP A 45 12.87 68.92 70.14
C ASP A 45 12.73 69.59 71.50
N GLU A 46 13.66 69.27 72.42
CA GLU A 46 13.81 69.85 73.76
C GLU A 46 12.49 70.34 74.44
N SER A 47 11.44 69.49 74.43
CA SER A 47 10.11 69.66 75.04
C SER A 47 9.00 70.29 74.18
N MET A 48 9.20 70.52 72.88
CA MET A 48 8.16 70.89 71.93
C MET A 48 7.88 69.74 70.97
N GLU A 49 6.62 69.49 70.65
CA GLU A 49 6.17 68.45 69.72
C GLU A 49 5.41 69.08 68.55
N ALA A 50 5.61 68.53 67.35
CA ALA A 50 4.81 68.83 66.17
C ALA A 50 4.42 67.52 65.47
N SER A 51 3.15 67.39 65.12
CA SER A 51 2.61 66.22 64.42
C SER A 51 2.36 66.51 62.95
N ALA A 52 2.60 65.53 62.09
CA ALA A 52 2.23 65.51 60.68
C ALA A 52 1.76 64.09 60.30
N GLU A 53 1.37 63.90 59.05
CA GLU A 53 0.86 62.64 58.52
C GLU A 53 1.68 62.20 57.30
N VAL A 54 1.88 60.89 57.17
CA VAL A 54 2.47 60.26 55.98
C VAL A 54 1.40 59.37 55.36
N CYS A 55 1.19 59.49 54.05
CA CYS A 55 0.28 58.65 53.29
C CYS A 55 1.08 57.82 52.28
N ILE A 56 0.88 56.50 52.30
CA ILE A 56 1.44 55.54 51.36
C ILE A 56 0.37 55.26 50.30
N MET A 57 0.73 55.46 49.04
CA MET A 57 -0.11 55.08 47.90
C MET A 57 0.20 53.64 47.51
N ILE A 58 -0.78 52.76 47.66
CA ILE A 58 -0.73 51.37 47.23
C ILE A 58 -1.41 51.29 45.87
N VAL A 59 -0.75 50.67 44.90
CA VAL A 59 -1.34 50.38 43.59
C VAL A 59 -1.63 48.88 43.57
N GLY A 60 -2.88 48.50 43.27
CA GLY A 60 -3.21 47.10 43.05
C GLY A 60 -2.35 46.55 41.91
N GLU A 61 -1.59 45.50 42.20
CA GLU A 61 -0.74 44.82 41.23
C GLU A 61 -1.56 43.74 40.53
N TYR A 62 -1.45 43.67 39.20
CA TYR A 62 -2.03 42.59 38.42
C TYR A 62 -1.37 41.25 38.81
N VAL A 63 -2.17 40.33 39.35
CA VAL A 63 -1.80 38.92 39.41
C VAL A 63 -2.39 38.30 38.15
N GLU A 64 -1.55 37.88 37.20
CA GLU A 64 -1.99 37.00 36.09
C GLU A 64 -2.67 35.80 36.76
N GLU A 65 -4.00 35.68 36.68
CA GLU A 65 -4.60 34.37 36.90
C GLU A 65 -3.99 33.46 35.82
N ALA A 66 -3.33 32.38 36.24
CA ALA A 66 -2.83 31.38 35.31
C ALA A 66 -3.99 31.02 34.38
N ALA A 67 -3.85 31.32 33.09
CA ALA A 67 -4.80 30.87 32.09
C ALA A 67 -4.95 29.35 32.32
N GLY A 68 -6.18 28.86 32.47
CA GLY A 68 -6.40 27.42 32.55
C GLY A 68 -5.90 26.73 31.28
N ASN A 69 -5.73 25.40 31.33
CA ASN A 69 -5.25 24.61 30.19
C ASN A 69 -5.91 25.05 28.89
N GLN A 70 -5.10 25.49 27.96
CA GLN A 70 -5.49 25.75 26.59
C GLN A 70 -5.51 24.41 25.85
N PRO A 71 -6.50 24.18 24.97
CA PRO A 71 -6.50 22.96 24.17
C PRO A 71 -5.32 22.98 23.18
N PRO A 72 -4.92 21.79 22.70
CA PRO A 72 -3.86 21.68 21.70
C PRO A 72 -4.28 22.32 20.37
N VAL A 73 -3.29 22.59 19.52
CA VAL A 73 -3.42 22.98 18.13
C VAL A 73 -2.94 21.81 17.28
N ALA A 74 -3.86 21.22 16.53
CA ALA A 74 -3.56 20.16 15.57
C ALA A 74 -3.43 20.76 14.16
N ASP A 75 -2.36 20.41 13.45
CA ASP A 75 -2.07 20.86 12.09
C ASP A 75 -2.15 19.66 11.12
N ASP A 76 -2.67 19.85 9.91
CA ASP A 76 -2.81 18.74 8.95
C ASP A 76 -1.46 18.14 8.55
N ASP A 77 -1.45 16.82 8.37
CA ASP A 77 -0.29 16.03 7.96
C ASP A 77 -0.39 15.55 6.52
N GLY A 78 0.77 15.30 5.92
CA GLY A 78 0.87 14.69 4.61
C GLY A 78 2.09 13.81 4.47
N GLU A 79 1.94 12.70 3.77
CA GLU A 79 3.02 11.78 3.44
C GLU A 79 2.80 11.18 2.05
N THR A 80 3.85 10.61 1.46
CA THR A 80 3.76 9.88 0.19
C THR A 80 4.25 8.45 0.36
N THR A 81 3.58 7.50 -0.28
CA THR A 81 4.00 6.10 -0.37
C THR A 81 3.67 5.53 -1.75
N SER A 82 4.22 4.37 -2.09
CA SER A 82 3.79 3.60 -3.28
C SER A 82 2.63 2.67 -2.94
N ALA A 83 1.88 2.24 -3.95
CA ALA A 83 0.74 1.31 -3.80
C ALA A 83 1.09 0.03 -3.02
N ASP A 84 2.33 -0.46 -3.13
CA ASP A 84 2.76 -1.72 -2.47
C ASP A 84 3.59 -1.52 -1.19
N MET A 85 3.67 -0.29 -0.69
CA MET A 85 4.55 0.03 0.43
C MET A 85 3.79 0.60 1.61
N THR A 86 3.92 -0.08 2.75
CA THR A 86 3.54 0.47 4.04
C THR A 86 4.46 1.64 4.41
N VAL A 87 3.89 2.75 4.87
CA VAL A 87 4.63 3.92 5.36
C VAL A 87 4.41 4.13 6.85
N THR A 88 5.49 4.44 7.56
CA THR A 88 5.46 4.75 9.00
C THR A 88 5.90 6.19 9.22
N THR A 89 5.06 6.98 9.88
CA THR A 89 5.36 8.37 10.22
C THR A 89 4.82 8.74 11.60
N ASN A 90 5.04 9.98 12.05
CA ASN A 90 4.49 10.50 13.29
C ASN A 90 3.74 11.81 13.04
N ILE A 91 2.44 11.78 13.32
CA ILE A 91 1.45 12.82 12.99
C ILE A 91 1.25 13.85 14.11
N VAL A 92 2.08 13.84 15.15
CA VAL A 92 2.04 14.87 16.22
C VAL A 92 3.31 15.71 16.25
N LEU A 93 4.16 15.62 15.22
CA LEU A 93 5.42 16.36 15.15
C LEU A 93 5.23 17.83 14.77
N ASN A 94 4.20 18.13 13.98
CA ASN A 94 3.75 19.48 13.61
C ASN A 94 2.74 20.07 14.61
N ASP A 95 2.05 19.23 15.38
CA ASP A 95 1.12 19.64 16.42
C ASP A 95 1.81 20.37 17.59
N SER A 96 1.05 21.19 18.30
CA SER A 96 1.56 21.94 19.45
C SER A 96 0.52 22.16 20.54
N ASP A 97 0.99 22.46 21.75
CA ASP A 97 0.15 22.89 22.86
C ASP A 97 0.65 24.25 23.40
N PRO A 98 -0.24 25.24 23.61
CA PRO A 98 0.17 26.56 24.13
C PRO A 98 0.81 26.53 25.53
N ASP A 99 0.43 25.56 26.36
CA ASP A 99 0.98 25.36 27.71
C ASP A 99 2.19 24.42 27.70
N GLY A 100 2.42 23.73 26.58
CA GLY A 100 3.54 22.80 26.37
C GLY A 100 3.29 21.43 26.98
N ASP A 101 2.02 21.05 27.14
CA ASP A 101 1.62 19.72 27.60
C ASP A 101 1.92 18.64 26.55
N ASP A 102 2.12 17.40 27.02
CA ASP A 102 2.35 16.26 26.15
C ASP A 102 1.08 15.90 25.37
N LEU A 103 1.25 15.70 24.07
CA LEU A 103 0.17 15.37 23.16
C LEU A 103 0.01 13.86 22.98
N THR A 104 -1.25 13.41 22.97
CA THR A 104 -1.61 12.01 22.71
C THR A 104 -2.74 11.89 21.70
N VAL A 105 -2.61 10.97 20.75
CA VAL A 105 -3.71 10.65 19.82
C VAL A 105 -4.73 9.77 20.54
N THR A 106 -6.00 10.17 20.48
CA THR A 106 -7.08 9.54 21.24
C THR A 106 -8.17 8.92 20.38
N ILE A 107 -8.38 9.46 19.17
CA ILE A 107 -9.42 9.02 18.24
C ILE A 107 -8.87 9.10 16.82
N VAL A 108 -9.19 8.10 15.98
CA VAL A 108 -9.02 8.14 14.51
C VAL A 108 -10.28 7.59 13.85
N GLU A 109 -10.82 8.30 12.85
CA GLU A 109 -12.09 7.94 12.18
C GLU A 109 -13.24 7.67 13.16
N GLY A 110 -13.26 8.39 14.29
CA GLY A 110 -14.26 8.21 15.35
C GLY A 110 -14.02 7.01 16.28
N GLU A 111 -13.01 6.18 16.00
CA GLU A 111 -12.63 5.02 16.82
C GLU A 111 -11.56 5.39 17.87
N PRO A 112 -11.73 4.99 19.15
CA PRO A 112 -10.79 5.33 20.21
C PRO A 112 -9.50 4.49 20.12
N ILE A 113 -8.36 5.13 20.36
CA ILE A 113 -7.04 4.47 20.30
C ILE A 113 -6.69 3.81 21.65
N GLY A 114 -6.39 2.52 21.60
CA GLY A 114 -5.91 1.73 22.74
C GLY A 114 -4.45 1.99 23.08
N SER A 115 -4.03 1.60 24.29
CA SER A 115 -2.65 1.81 24.77
C SER A 115 -1.58 1.10 23.95
N ASP A 116 -1.94 -0.01 23.30
CA ASP A 116 -1.05 -0.80 22.44
C ASP A 116 -1.25 -0.48 20.95
N GLY A 117 -1.92 0.63 20.65
CA GLY A 117 -2.35 1.04 19.33
C GLY A 117 -3.67 0.40 18.89
N THR A 118 -4.20 0.85 17.76
CA THR A 118 -5.46 0.39 17.18
C THR A 118 -5.37 0.41 15.66
N SER A 119 -5.72 -0.71 15.04
CA SER A 119 -5.85 -0.83 13.59
C SER A 119 -7.25 -0.37 13.20
N VAL A 120 -7.31 0.57 12.26
CA VAL A 120 -8.53 1.22 11.77
C VAL A 120 -8.58 1.02 10.25
N PRO A 121 -9.63 0.36 9.72
CA PRO A 121 -9.85 0.31 8.28
C PRO A 121 -10.37 1.67 7.80
N LEU A 122 -9.83 2.16 6.68
CA LEU A 122 -10.27 3.39 6.04
C LEU A 122 -11.39 3.12 5.03
N ASP A 123 -12.12 4.18 4.66
CA ASP A 123 -13.19 4.10 3.66
C ASP A 123 -12.68 3.63 2.28
N SER A 124 -11.40 3.89 1.98
CA SER A 124 -10.72 3.41 0.78
C SER A 124 -10.60 1.88 0.75
N GLY A 125 -10.48 1.22 1.90
CA GLY A 125 -10.09 -0.18 2.05
C GLY A 125 -8.65 -0.39 2.55
N ALA A 126 -7.84 0.67 2.60
CA ALA A 126 -6.54 0.68 3.26
C ALA A 126 -6.70 0.51 4.78
N GLU A 127 -5.62 0.12 5.47
CA GLU A 127 -5.59 0.00 6.93
C GLU A 127 -4.56 0.94 7.54
N VAL A 128 -4.88 1.54 8.68
CA VAL A 128 -3.92 2.33 9.46
C VAL A 128 -3.82 1.83 10.89
N MET A 129 -2.62 1.50 11.34
CA MET A 129 -2.32 1.20 12.73
C MET A 129 -1.83 2.47 13.42
N VAL A 130 -2.58 2.93 14.42
CA VAL A 130 -2.32 4.21 15.10
C VAL A 130 -1.98 3.97 16.56
N TYR A 131 -0.93 4.63 17.04
CA TYR A 131 -0.48 4.57 18.43
C TYR A 131 -0.73 5.89 19.16
N PRO A 132 -0.96 5.88 20.50
CA PRO A 132 -1.22 7.10 21.27
C PRO A 132 -0.11 8.15 21.21
N ASN A 133 1.13 7.75 20.90
CA ASN A 133 2.27 8.67 20.73
C ASN A 133 2.31 9.35 19.35
N GLY A 134 1.26 9.20 18.54
CA GLY A 134 1.15 9.75 17.19
C GLY A 134 1.92 9.00 16.12
N THR A 135 2.58 7.89 16.44
CA THR A 135 3.10 7.02 15.37
C THR A 135 1.94 6.37 14.64
N ILE A 136 1.98 6.41 13.31
CA ILE A 136 1.06 5.67 12.44
C ILE A 136 1.84 4.74 11.51
N GLU A 137 1.21 3.64 11.12
CA GLU A 137 1.64 2.74 10.06
C GLU A 137 0.46 2.58 9.10
N TYR A 138 0.57 3.20 7.93
CA TYR A 138 -0.43 3.17 6.87
C TYR A 138 -0.06 2.07 5.87
N ASP A 139 -0.97 1.11 5.69
CA ASP A 139 -0.86 -0.01 4.78
C ASP A 139 -1.94 0.14 3.68
N PRO A 140 -1.54 0.36 2.41
CA PRO A 140 -2.44 0.27 1.26
C PRO A 140 -3.33 -0.97 1.22
N ASN A 141 -2.89 -2.10 1.80
CA ASN A 141 -3.66 -3.34 1.93
C ASN A 141 -4.21 -3.85 0.58
N GLY A 142 -3.42 -3.70 -0.49
CA GLY A 142 -3.73 -4.20 -1.82
C GLY A 142 -4.85 -3.45 -2.56
N VAL A 143 -5.40 -2.37 -1.99
CA VAL A 143 -6.54 -1.69 -2.60
C VAL A 143 -6.17 -0.83 -3.80
N TYR A 144 -4.87 -0.62 -4.00
CA TYR A 144 -4.31 0.17 -5.08
C TYR A 144 -3.45 -0.66 -6.05
N ASP A 145 -3.53 -2.00 -6.03
CA ASP A 145 -2.86 -2.95 -6.98
C ASP A 145 -3.34 -2.82 -8.45
N SER A 146 -4.16 -1.82 -8.74
CA SER A 146 -4.62 -1.50 -10.09
C SER A 146 -4.48 -0.01 -10.37
N LEU A 147 -3.63 0.68 -9.61
CA LEU A 147 -3.31 2.08 -9.77
C LEU A 147 -2.09 2.16 -10.68
N PRO A 148 -2.25 2.55 -11.95
CA PRO A 148 -1.19 2.44 -12.94
C PRO A 148 0.05 3.26 -12.58
N GLU A 149 1.22 2.82 -13.06
CA GLU A 149 2.49 3.53 -12.84
C GLU A 149 2.38 5.03 -13.21
N GLY A 150 2.75 5.89 -12.27
CA GLY A 150 2.76 7.34 -12.46
C GLY A 150 1.41 8.04 -12.26
N GLU A 151 0.33 7.30 -12.03
CA GLU A 151 -0.91 7.84 -11.47
C GLU A 151 -0.82 7.96 -9.95
N THR A 152 -1.69 8.80 -9.38
CA THR A 152 -1.73 9.01 -7.92
C THR A 152 -3.15 9.08 -7.40
N VAL A 153 -3.35 8.62 -6.17
CA VAL A 153 -4.58 8.83 -5.40
C VAL A 153 -4.23 9.40 -4.04
N THR A 154 -5.15 10.16 -3.45
CA THR A 154 -4.98 10.69 -2.09
C THR A 154 -6.02 10.06 -1.19
N ASP A 155 -5.56 9.44 -0.11
CA ASP A 155 -6.39 8.87 0.94
C ASP A 155 -6.22 9.69 2.22
N CYS A 156 -7.33 10.17 2.78
CA CYS A 156 -7.30 11.06 3.94
C CYS A 156 -8.18 10.54 5.07
N PHE A 157 -7.70 10.70 6.30
CA PHE A 157 -8.44 10.34 7.50
C PHE A 157 -8.24 11.35 8.63
N ASP A 158 -9.25 11.51 9.47
CA ASP A 158 -9.26 12.48 10.57
C ASP A 158 -8.73 11.84 11.87
N TYR A 159 -7.93 12.59 12.63
CA TYR A 159 -7.46 12.21 13.97
C TYR A 159 -7.77 13.27 15.01
N THR A 160 -7.78 12.87 16.29
CA THR A 160 -7.94 13.76 17.44
C THR A 160 -6.76 13.62 18.39
N VAL A 161 -6.09 14.74 18.68
CA VAL A 161 -5.03 14.86 19.67
C VAL A 161 -5.56 15.49 20.96
N SER A 162 -5.04 15.07 22.11
CA SER A 162 -5.39 15.60 23.43
C SER A 162 -4.14 15.79 24.31
N ASP A 163 -4.18 16.87 25.10
CA ASP A 163 -3.29 17.23 26.21
C ASP A 163 -3.77 16.65 27.57
N GLY A 164 -4.89 15.89 27.58
CA GLY A 164 -5.54 15.39 28.80
C GLY A 164 -6.62 16.31 29.42
N SER A 165 -6.76 17.54 28.94
CA SER A 165 -7.74 18.54 29.39
C SER A 165 -8.68 19.01 28.27
N GLY A 166 -8.13 19.28 27.09
CA GLY A 166 -8.78 19.62 25.84
C GLY A 166 -8.37 18.70 24.68
N SER A 167 -8.88 18.99 23.49
CA SER A 167 -8.59 18.21 22.29
C SER A 167 -8.72 19.07 21.03
N ALA A 168 -8.01 18.69 19.98
CA ALA A 168 -8.12 19.26 18.65
C ALA A 168 -8.11 18.15 17.59
N THR A 169 -8.63 18.46 16.40
CA THR A 169 -8.73 17.54 15.27
C THR A 169 -7.99 18.09 14.07
N ALA A 170 -7.30 17.22 13.34
CA ALA A 170 -6.69 17.51 12.06
C ALA A 170 -6.78 16.28 11.14
N GLN A 171 -6.33 16.44 9.90
CA GLN A 171 -6.41 15.41 8.88
C GLN A 171 -5.01 14.95 8.47
N VAL A 172 -4.85 13.65 8.27
CA VAL A 172 -3.69 13.06 7.61
C VAL A 172 -4.09 12.72 6.18
N CYS A 173 -3.34 13.20 5.18
CA CYS A 173 -3.55 12.83 3.78
C CYS A 173 -2.31 12.12 3.22
N ILE A 174 -2.48 10.85 2.84
CA ILE A 174 -1.44 10.04 2.21
C ILE A 174 -1.64 10.09 0.69
N THR A 175 -0.62 10.54 -0.03
CA THR A 175 -0.58 10.40 -1.50
C THR A 175 0.03 9.05 -1.83
N VAL A 176 -0.75 8.17 -2.45
CA VAL A 176 -0.29 6.87 -2.94
C VAL A 176 0.06 7.00 -4.41
N GLU A 177 1.29 6.65 -4.76
CA GLU A 177 1.80 6.59 -6.14
C GLU A 177 1.62 5.17 -6.69
N GLY A 178 1.02 5.06 -7.87
CA GLY A 178 0.91 3.80 -8.59
C GLY A 178 2.28 3.28 -9.01
N VAL A 179 2.42 1.96 -9.02
CA VAL A 179 3.61 1.24 -9.47
C VAL A 179 3.18 0.20 -10.50
N ASN A 180 4.09 -0.20 -11.38
CA ASN A 180 3.79 -1.24 -12.36
C ASN A 180 3.72 -2.60 -11.65
N ASP A 181 2.58 -3.27 -11.77
CA ASP A 181 2.33 -4.62 -11.33
C ASP A 181 2.55 -5.62 -12.49
N PRO A 182 3.03 -6.84 -12.21
CA PRO A 182 3.29 -7.80 -13.28
C PRO A 182 1.98 -8.27 -13.92
N PRO A 183 2.01 -8.62 -15.21
CA PRO A 183 0.86 -9.20 -15.86
C PRO A 183 0.52 -10.55 -15.23
N VAL A 184 -0.71 -11.01 -15.41
CA VAL A 184 -1.19 -12.31 -14.94
C VAL A 184 -1.44 -13.21 -16.15
N ALA A 185 -0.64 -14.27 -16.27
CA ALA A 185 -0.75 -15.28 -17.32
C ALA A 185 -1.61 -16.46 -16.84
N GLU A 186 -2.48 -16.99 -17.70
CA GLU A 186 -3.38 -18.10 -17.37
C GLU A 186 -3.27 -19.23 -18.40
N ASP A 187 -3.20 -20.49 -17.96
CA ASP A 187 -2.99 -21.63 -18.84
C ASP A 187 -4.06 -21.79 -19.94
N ASP A 188 -3.59 -22.15 -21.14
CA ASP A 188 -4.41 -22.43 -22.31
C ASP A 188 -4.54 -23.92 -22.59
N SER A 189 -5.68 -24.31 -23.17
CA SER A 189 -5.82 -25.64 -23.75
C SER A 189 -6.64 -25.68 -25.03
N VAL A 190 -6.21 -26.51 -25.97
CA VAL A 190 -6.90 -26.72 -27.25
C VAL A 190 -6.81 -28.19 -27.68
N VAL A 191 -7.70 -28.60 -28.57
CA VAL A 191 -7.71 -29.95 -29.16
C VAL A 191 -7.51 -29.83 -30.66
N THR A 192 -6.68 -30.70 -31.23
CA THR A 192 -6.53 -30.88 -32.68
C THR A 192 -6.36 -32.36 -33.03
N ASP A 193 -6.57 -32.71 -34.29
CA ASP A 193 -6.28 -34.05 -34.80
C ASP A 193 -4.81 -34.16 -35.24
N ASN A 194 -4.27 -35.39 -35.25
CA ASN A 194 -2.85 -35.72 -35.45
C ASN A 194 -2.23 -35.20 -36.75
N ASN A 195 -3.04 -34.81 -37.73
CA ASN A 195 -2.63 -34.26 -39.02
C ASN A 195 -3.31 -32.91 -39.34
N SER A 196 -3.83 -32.22 -38.31
CA SER A 196 -4.55 -30.95 -38.44
C SER A 196 -3.85 -29.81 -37.72
N THR A 197 -3.51 -28.75 -38.47
CA THR A 197 -3.04 -27.50 -37.90
C THR A 197 -4.15 -26.81 -37.11
N VAL A 198 -3.83 -26.30 -35.91
CA VAL A 198 -4.73 -25.50 -35.07
C VAL A 198 -4.15 -24.10 -34.83
N THR A 199 -5.02 -23.09 -34.84
CA THR A 199 -4.65 -21.70 -34.56
C THR A 199 -5.48 -21.12 -33.43
N GLY A 200 -4.91 -20.16 -32.71
CA GLY A 200 -5.56 -19.53 -31.57
C GLY A 200 -4.80 -18.29 -31.08
N SER A 201 -5.10 -17.88 -29.85
CA SER A 201 -4.39 -16.81 -29.14
C SER A 201 -4.24 -17.20 -27.68
N VAL A 202 -3.06 -17.02 -27.10
CA VAL A 202 -2.81 -17.25 -25.66
C VAL A 202 -3.23 -16.05 -24.80
N LEU A 203 -3.12 -14.83 -25.33
CA LEU A 203 -3.49 -13.60 -24.58
C LEU A 203 -5.01 -13.41 -24.36
N GLY A 204 -5.84 -14.43 -24.59
CA GLY A 204 -7.31 -14.30 -24.51
C GLY A 204 -7.85 -14.28 -23.08
N ASN A 205 -7.12 -14.91 -22.16
CA ASN A 205 -7.38 -15.04 -20.73
C ASN A 205 -6.31 -14.39 -19.86
N ASP A 206 -5.21 -13.91 -20.46
CA ASP A 206 -4.19 -13.14 -19.77
C ASP A 206 -4.68 -11.71 -19.48
N SER A 207 -4.16 -11.10 -18.42
CA SER A 207 -4.53 -9.75 -17.99
C SER A 207 -3.37 -9.01 -17.37
N ASP A 208 -3.57 -7.73 -17.09
CA ASP A 208 -2.60 -6.87 -16.43
C ASP A 208 -3.35 -6.02 -15.39
N PRO A 209 -2.90 -5.97 -14.12
CA PRO A 209 -3.62 -5.24 -13.07
C PRO A 209 -3.74 -3.74 -13.34
N ASP A 210 -2.72 -3.13 -13.94
CA ASP A 210 -2.70 -1.72 -14.33
C ASP A 210 -3.46 -1.43 -15.62
N GLY A 211 -3.79 -2.48 -16.36
CA GLY A 211 -4.46 -2.40 -17.65
C GLY A 211 -3.49 -2.10 -18.79
N ASP A 212 -2.21 -2.35 -18.58
CA ASP A 212 -1.19 -2.21 -19.60
C ASP A 212 -1.29 -3.30 -20.68
N SER A 213 -0.66 -3.03 -21.82
CA SER A 213 -0.71 -3.96 -22.94
C SER A 213 0.28 -5.10 -22.74
N VAL A 214 -0.23 -6.32 -22.67
CA VAL A 214 0.58 -7.53 -22.58
C VAL A 214 1.00 -8.07 -23.96
N SER A 215 2.19 -8.65 -24.03
CA SER A 215 2.72 -9.30 -25.24
C SER A 215 3.52 -10.56 -24.91
N VAL A 216 3.52 -11.55 -25.80
CA VAL A 216 4.36 -12.75 -25.63
C VAL A 216 5.81 -12.42 -25.99
N VAL A 217 6.74 -12.64 -25.06
CA VAL A 217 8.16 -12.34 -25.24
C VAL A 217 9.04 -13.57 -25.39
N SER A 218 8.58 -14.75 -24.95
CA SER A 218 9.28 -16.01 -25.21
C SER A 218 8.34 -17.21 -25.18
N VAL A 219 8.75 -18.29 -25.84
CA VAL A 219 8.11 -19.61 -25.82
C VAL A 219 9.20 -20.68 -25.73
N ASP A 220 9.10 -21.59 -24.76
CA ASP A 220 10.12 -22.60 -24.40
C ASP A 220 11.54 -22.04 -24.30
N GLY A 221 11.66 -20.84 -23.72
CA GLY A 221 12.91 -20.10 -23.58
C GLY A 221 13.47 -19.54 -24.89
N SER A 222 12.80 -19.74 -26.02
CA SER A 222 13.12 -19.08 -27.29
C SER A 222 12.46 -17.71 -27.33
N PRO A 223 13.22 -16.62 -27.53
CA PRO A 223 12.64 -15.27 -27.54
C PRO A 223 11.74 -15.09 -28.77
N VAL A 224 10.57 -14.49 -28.58
CA VAL A 224 9.67 -14.12 -29.68
C VAL A 224 10.18 -12.80 -30.29
N THR A 225 11.01 -12.93 -31.33
CA THR A 225 11.57 -11.79 -32.08
C THR A 225 10.93 -11.67 -33.45
N GLU A 226 10.90 -10.46 -34.03
CA GLU A 226 10.38 -10.23 -35.41
C GLU A 226 8.92 -10.67 -35.63
N GLU A 227 8.03 -10.29 -34.71
CA GLU A 227 6.58 -10.60 -34.69
C GLU A 227 6.22 -12.05 -34.36
N CYS A 228 6.97 -13.06 -34.83
CA CYS A 228 6.72 -14.47 -34.50
C CYS A 228 7.98 -15.33 -34.43
N THR A 229 7.93 -16.41 -33.67
CA THR A 229 9.02 -17.40 -33.53
C THR A 229 8.47 -18.81 -33.67
N LEU A 230 9.21 -19.64 -34.42
CA LEU A 230 8.93 -21.06 -34.63
C LEU A 230 9.74 -21.89 -33.63
N VAL A 231 9.05 -22.67 -32.82
CA VAL A 231 9.60 -23.75 -32.00
C VAL A 231 9.20 -25.07 -32.64
N SER A 232 10.13 -26.01 -32.75
CA SER A 232 9.85 -27.33 -33.34
C SER A 232 10.70 -28.37 -32.64
N ASP A 233 10.09 -29.51 -32.36
CA ASP A 233 10.71 -30.69 -31.78
C ASP A 233 10.12 -31.96 -32.43
N ASP A 234 10.32 -33.13 -31.81
CA ASP A 234 9.74 -34.39 -32.29
C ASP A 234 8.24 -34.52 -31.91
N GLU A 235 7.59 -33.43 -31.46
CA GLU A 235 6.18 -33.35 -31.05
C GLU A 235 5.39 -32.28 -31.85
N GLY A 236 5.85 -31.96 -33.06
CA GLY A 236 5.22 -30.98 -33.95
C GLY A 236 5.95 -29.63 -33.98
N SER A 237 5.28 -28.63 -34.56
CA SER A 237 5.84 -27.28 -34.69
C SER A 237 4.86 -26.19 -34.28
N LEU A 238 5.28 -25.31 -33.38
CA LEU A 238 4.51 -24.16 -32.90
C LEU A 238 5.12 -22.86 -33.43
N THR A 239 4.34 -22.08 -34.18
CA THR A 239 4.63 -20.67 -34.42
C THR A 239 3.87 -19.84 -33.38
N MET A 240 4.60 -19.08 -32.56
CA MET A 240 4.04 -18.16 -31.56
C MET A 240 4.39 -16.71 -31.90
N CYS A 241 3.41 -15.82 -31.88
CA CYS A 241 3.58 -14.41 -32.20
C CYS A 241 3.47 -13.52 -30.97
N SER A 242 4.10 -12.34 -31.00
CA SER A 242 4.15 -11.44 -29.85
C SER A 242 2.78 -10.86 -29.48
N ASN A 243 1.85 -10.83 -30.43
CA ASN A 243 0.45 -10.46 -30.21
C ASN A 243 -0.40 -11.61 -29.63
N GLY A 244 0.22 -12.71 -29.19
CA GLY A 244 -0.45 -13.88 -28.62
C GLY A 244 -0.95 -14.89 -29.63
N THR A 245 -1.03 -14.54 -30.92
CA THR A 245 -1.54 -15.49 -31.92
C THR A 245 -0.57 -16.64 -32.13
N TYR A 246 -1.10 -17.85 -32.30
CA TYR A 246 -0.30 -19.03 -32.55
C TYR A 246 -0.85 -19.91 -33.67
N SER A 247 0.03 -20.75 -34.22
CA SER A 247 -0.30 -21.85 -35.13
C SER A 247 0.53 -23.06 -34.75
N PHE A 248 -0.12 -24.15 -34.35
CA PHE A 248 0.52 -25.44 -34.12
C PHE A 248 0.21 -26.38 -35.27
N ASP A 249 1.27 -26.89 -35.91
CA ASP A 249 1.21 -27.87 -36.97
C ASP A 249 1.84 -29.20 -36.48
N PRO A 250 1.01 -30.24 -36.22
CA PRO A 250 1.49 -31.57 -35.87
C PRO A 250 2.41 -32.21 -36.91
N GLY A 251 2.35 -31.77 -38.18
CA GLY A 251 3.13 -32.37 -39.26
C GLY A 251 2.78 -33.85 -39.45
N THR A 252 3.79 -34.72 -39.36
CA THR A 252 3.66 -36.18 -39.42
C THR A 252 4.10 -36.84 -38.12
N ASP A 253 4.36 -36.05 -37.07
CA ASP A 253 5.02 -36.52 -35.86
C ASP A 253 4.12 -37.45 -35.02
N PHE A 254 2.82 -37.49 -35.35
CA PHE A 254 1.81 -38.31 -34.69
C PHE A 254 1.06 -39.22 -35.67
N ASP A 255 1.64 -39.58 -36.82
CA ASP A 255 1.04 -40.52 -37.79
C ASP A 255 0.85 -41.93 -37.19
N ASP A 256 1.57 -42.29 -36.13
CA ASP A 256 1.41 -43.56 -35.42
C ASP A 256 0.31 -43.53 -34.35
N LEU A 257 -0.26 -42.36 -34.09
CA LEU A 257 -1.31 -42.16 -33.09
C LEU A 257 -2.65 -42.67 -33.62
N GLY A 258 -2.95 -43.94 -33.34
CA GLY A 258 -4.18 -44.55 -33.83
C GLY A 258 -5.47 -43.98 -33.23
N ARG A 259 -6.57 -44.15 -33.96
CA ARG A 259 -7.91 -43.67 -33.60
C ARG A 259 -8.32 -43.96 -32.15
N GLY A 260 -8.70 -42.89 -31.46
CA GLY A 260 -9.19 -42.95 -30.07
C GLY A 260 -8.08 -42.86 -29.01
N ASN A 261 -6.82 -42.85 -29.43
CA ASN A 261 -5.70 -42.44 -28.59
C ASN A 261 -5.48 -40.93 -28.67
N PHE A 262 -4.72 -40.39 -27.71
CA PHE A 262 -4.33 -38.99 -27.69
C PHE A 262 -2.97 -38.82 -27.01
N THR A 263 -2.28 -37.73 -27.35
CA THR A 263 -1.14 -37.20 -26.58
C THR A 263 -1.40 -35.74 -26.21
N ILE A 264 -0.58 -35.17 -25.33
CA ILE A 264 -0.63 -33.76 -24.94
C ILE A 264 0.77 -33.18 -25.10
N VAL A 265 0.86 -32.10 -25.87
CA VAL A 265 2.09 -31.31 -26.08
C VAL A 265 1.88 -29.98 -25.39
N CYS A 266 2.80 -29.53 -24.54
CA CYS A 266 2.68 -28.27 -23.82
C CYS A 266 3.87 -27.36 -24.10
N PHE A 267 3.59 -26.08 -24.30
CA PHE A 267 4.60 -25.04 -24.55
C PHE A 267 4.50 -23.98 -23.45
N ASN A 268 5.61 -23.71 -22.76
CA ASN A 268 5.65 -22.66 -21.75
C ASN A 268 5.89 -21.31 -22.42
N TYR A 269 4.96 -20.38 -22.33
CA TYR A 269 5.14 -19.01 -22.83
C TYR A 269 5.33 -18.02 -21.68
N VAL A 270 5.96 -16.89 -21.99
CA VAL A 270 6.16 -15.78 -21.06
C VAL A 270 5.55 -14.53 -21.67
N ILE A 271 4.70 -13.86 -20.92
CA ILE A 271 4.15 -12.55 -21.28
C ILE A 271 4.89 -11.45 -20.54
N MET A 272 4.92 -10.27 -21.13
CA MET A 272 5.51 -9.07 -20.57
C MET A 272 4.59 -7.89 -20.85
N ASP A 273 4.47 -7.01 -19.87
CA ASP A 273 3.97 -5.64 -19.99
C ASP A 273 5.10 -4.71 -20.47
N ASP A 274 5.25 -3.52 -19.89
CA ASP A 274 6.36 -2.61 -20.15
C ASP A 274 7.70 -3.02 -19.49
N SER A 275 7.71 -3.79 -18.39
CA SER A 275 8.95 -4.11 -17.65
C SER A 275 9.00 -5.45 -16.87
N GLU A 276 7.87 -6.03 -16.53
CA GLU A 276 7.72 -7.24 -15.71
C GLU A 276 7.06 -8.39 -16.47
N THR A 277 7.12 -9.60 -15.92
CA THR A 277 6.73 -10.82 -16.66
C THR A 277 6.01 -11.84 -15.80
N ASP A 278 5.13 -12.61 -16.43
CA ASP A 278 4.57 -13.84 -15.89
C ASP A 278 4.52 -14.95 -16.96
N SER A 279 4.28 -16.18 -16.56
CA SER A 279 4.36 -17.36 -17.43
C SER A 279 3.20 -18.32 -17.25
N ALA A 280 2.76 -18.92 -18.35
CA ALA A 280 1.73 -19.95 -18.39
C ALA A 280 2.01 -21.00 -19.48
N GLU A 281 1.21 -22.06 -19.52
CA GLU A 281 1.34 -23.16 -20.48
C GLU A 281 0.23 -23.14 -21.53
N LEU A 282 0.61 -23.33 -22.80
CA LEU A 282 -0.30 -23.72 -23.88
C LEU A 282 -0.24 -25.23 -24.06
N CYS A 283 -1.28 -25.95 -23.65
CA CYS A 283 -1.36 -27.41 -23.79
C CYS A 283 -2.32 -27.85 -24.91
N ILE A 284 -1.77 -28.58 -25.88
CA ILE A 284 -2.47 -29.05 -27.08
C ILE A 284 -2.71 -30.55 -26.95
N ARG A 285 -3.97 -30.94 -26.86
CA ARG A 285 -4.38 -32.34 -26.92
C ARG A 285 -4.50 -32.76 -28.38
N VAL A 286 -3.59 -33.61 -28.83
CA VAL A 286 -3.58 -34.17 -30.18
C VAL A 286 -4.33 -35.51 -30.18
N THR A 287 -5.39 -35.64 -30.96
CA THR A 287 -6.17 -36.88 -31.12
C THR A 287 -5.76 -37.65 -32.38
N GLY A 288 -5.63 -38.97 -32.24
CA GLY A 288 -5.30 -39.85 -33.35
C GLY A 288 -6.49 -40.09 -34.29
N GLU A 289 -6.22 -40.08 -35.61
CA GLU A 289 -7.14 -40.57 -36.63
C GLU A 289 -6.74 -41.98 -37.13
N ASN A 290 -7.42 -42.46 -38.19
CA ASN A 290 -7.03 -43.68 -38.88
C ASN A 290 -6.41 -43.27 -40.21
N ASP A 291 -5.12 -43.50 -40.35
CA ASP A 291 -4.34 -43.27 -41.53
C ASP A 291 -4.48 -44.44 -42.51
N PRO A 292 -4.38 -44.19 -43.83
CA PRO A 292 -4.47 -45.24 -44.83
C PRO A 292 -3.21 -46.12 -44.79
N PRO A 293 -3.33 -47.42 -45.10
CA PRO A 293 -2.17 -48.29 -45.24
C PRO A 293 -1.34 -47.93 -46.48
N VAL A 294 -0.04 -48.21 -46.40
CA VAL A 294 0.93 -48.07 -47.48
C VAL A 294 1.21 -49.45 -48.05
N ALA A 295 0.83 -49.67 -49.31
CA ALA A 295 1.13 -50.90 -50.03
C ALA A 295 2.41 -50.76 -50.86
N GLU A 296 3.22 -51.81 -50.91
CA GLU A 296 4.49 -51.87 -51.64
C GLU A 296 4.44 -52.95 -52.74
N ASP A 297 5.09 -52.68 -53.88
CA ASP A 297 5.05 -53.61 -55.02
C ASP A 297 5.74 -54.95 -54.67
N ASP A 298 5.01 -56.06 -54.76
CA ASP A 298 5.55 -57.41 -54.64
C ASP A 298 6.27 -57.85 -55.92
N THR A 299 7.43 -58.50 -55.78
CA THR A 299 8.11 -59.12 -56.91
C THR A 299 8.65 -60.50 -56.55
N GLU A 300 8.13 -61.52 -57.21
CA GLU A 300 8.62 -62.89 -57.09
C GLU A 300 8.82 -63.54 -58.46
N SER A 301 9.71 -64.53 -58.55
CA SER A 301 9.99 -65.23 -59.80
C SER A 301 9.95 -66.74 -59.60
N THR A 302 9.28 -67.43 -60.52
CA THR A 302 9.20 -68.90 -60.51
C THR A 302 9.66 -69.48 -61.85
N MET A 303 10.07 -70.74 -61.83
CA MET A 303 10.30 -71.48 -63.07
C MET A 303 8.95 -71.89 -63.68
N GLN A 304 8.96 -72.19 -64.98
CA GLN A 304 7.78 -72.75 -65.63
C GLN A 304 7.31 -74.00 -64.89
N ASP A 305 6.01 -74.05 -64.59
CA ASP A 305 5.31 -75.15 -63.91
C ASP A 305 5.69 -75.37 -62.42
N GLU A 306 6.39 -74.43 -61.77
CA GLU A 306 6.66 -74.44 -60.34
C GLU A 306 5.67 -73.55 -59.57
N MET A 307 5.17 -74.04 -58.43
CA MET A 307 4.28 -73.28 -57.55
C MET A 307 5.07 -72.24 -56.77
N VAL A 308 4.54 -71.02 -56.72
CA VAL A 308 5.02 -69.94 -55.85
C VAL A 308 4.03 -69.72 -54.71
N THR A 309 4.52 -69.44 -53.52
CA THR A 309 3.72 -69.02 -52.36
C THR A 309 4.39 -67.79 -51.77
N GLU A 310 3.64 -66.70 -51.70
CA GLU A 310 4.11 -65.38 -51.28
C GLU A 310 3.06 -64.76 -50.35
N ASN A 311 3.51 -63.93 -49.42
CA ASN A 311 2.64 -63.15 -48.54
C ASN A 311 2.60 -61.71 -49.04
N MET A 312 1.50 -61.35 -49.70
CA MET A 312 1.27 -60.02 -50.29
C MET A 312 1.21 -58.86 -49.26
N LEU A 313 1.21 -59.17 -47.97
CA LEU A 313 1.18 -58.17 -46.89
C LEU A 313 2.52 -58.05 -46.17
N GLU A 314 3.58 -58.75 -46.63
CA GLU A 314 4.87 -58.79 -45.91
C GLU A 314 5.65 -57.48 -46.00
N ASN A 315 5.51 -56.74 -47.11
CA ASN A 315 6.14 -55.45 -47.38
C ASN A 315 5.17 -54.26 -47.22
N ASP A 316 3.88 -54.51 -47.01
CA ASP A 316 2.88 -53.48 -46.73
C ASP A 316 2.95 -53.01 -45.26
N SER A 317 2.50 -51.79 -44.99
CA SER A 317 2.47 -51.23 -43.63
C SER A 317 1.22 -50.38 -43.39
N ASP A 318 0.85 -50.18 -42.13
CA ASP A 318 -0.18 -49.25 -41.70
C ASP A 318 0.41 -48.33 -40.64
N PRO A 319 0.36 -46.99 -40.79
CA PRO A 319 0.94 -46.07 -39.82
C PRO A 319 0.41 -46.29 -38.39
N ASN A 320 -0.87 -46.66 -38.24
CA ASN A 320 -1.47 -46.92 -36.93
C ASN A 320 -1.44 -48.40 -36.51
N ASP A 321 -0.65 -49.24 -37.20
CA ASP A 321 -0.53 -50.68 -36.99
C ASP A 321 -1.88 -51.41 -37.02
N ASN A 322 -2.81 -50.94 -37.86
CA ASN A 322 -4.09 -51.61 -38.08
C ASN A 322 -3.92 -52.91 -38.88
N GLU A 323 -4.75 -53.93 -38.60
CA GLU A 323 -4.67 -55.21 -39.31
C GLU A 323 -4.98 -55.05 -40.80
N LEU A 324 -4.00 -55.38 -41.66
CA LEU A 324 -4.14 -55.33 -43.11
C LEU A 324 -4.90 -56.55 -43.64
N THR A 325 -5.78 -56.32 -44.63
CA THR A 325 -6.50 -57.41 -45.32
C THR A 325 -6.51 -57.17 -46.84
N VAL A 326 -6.42 -58.25 -47.61
CA VAL A 326 -6.50 -58.23 -49.08
C VAL A 326 -7.87 -58.75 -49.53
N THR A 327 -8.52 -58.07 -50.48
CA THR A 327 -9.82 -58.47 -51.05
C THR A 327 -9.76 -58.77 -52.55
#